data_AF-A0A964Y0P4-F1
#
_entry.id   AF-A0A964Y0P4-F1
#
_cell.length_a   1.000
_cell.length_b   1.000
_cell.length_c   1.000
_cell.angle_alpha   90.00
_cell.angle_beta   90.00
_cell.angle_gamma   90.00
#
_symmetry.space_group_name_H-M   'P 1'
#
loop_
_entity.id
_entity.type
_entity.pdbx_description
1 polymer ?
#
loop_
_entity_poly.entity_id
_entity_poly.type
_entity_poly.pdbx_seq_one_letter_code
_entity_poly.pdbx_strand_id
1 'polypeptide(L)'
;MESTVEHANSYLQYLELSQKTKMYQAMFAERPICEKLLGMIALENEAGKPYTVSEIMRLEHLGSPCTIHRRMETLREAGLIAQVYKNGDRRTKYLVPTRTASRYFKVMDHVIRQSIAISHSVSA
;
A
#
# COMPACT_ATOMS: atom_id res chain seq x y z
N MET A 1 -34.59 13.16 -15.62
CA MET A 1 -34.18 12.93 -14.23
C MET A 1 -33.07 11.90 -14.26
N GLU A 2 -31.88 12.32 -14.66
CA GLU A 2 -30.71 11.45 -14.72
C GLU A 2 -29.67 12.15 -13.86
N SER A 3 -29.59 11.71 -12.61
CA SER A 3 -28.60 12.19 -11.66
C SER A 3 -27.25 11.73 -12.18
N THR A 4 -26.57 12.56 -12.97
CA THR A 4 -25.15 12.39 -13.28
C THR A 4 -24.42 12.44 -11.95
N VAL A 5 -24.12 11.27 -11.41
CA VAL A 5 -23.26 11.16 -10.23
C VAL A 5 -21.95 11.80 -10.65
N GLU A 6 -21.61 12.97 -10.11
CA GLU A 6 -20.27 13.56 -10.23
C GLU A 6 -19.28 12.54 -9.67
N HIS A 7 -18.77 11.66 -10.53
CA HIS A 7 -17.65 10.82 -10.17
C HIS A 7 -16.48 11.78 -10.00
N ALA A 8 -15.83 11.75 -8.85
CA ALA A 8 -14.57 12.44 -8.63
C ALA A 8 -13.55 11.92 -9.66
N ASN A 9 -13.52 12.57 -10.83
CA ASN A 9 -12.77 12.14 -12.02
C ASN A 9 -11.30 11.88 -11.66
N SER A 10 -10.76 12.68 -10.72
CA SER A 10 -9.38 12.59 -10.25
C SER A 10 -9.04 11.26 -9.57
N TYR A 11 -10.00 10.62 -8.87
CA TYR A 11 -9.75 9.34 -8.20
C TYR A 11 -9.76 8.18 -9.21
N LEU A 12 -10.71 8.16 -10.15
CA LEU A 12 -10.73 7.16 -11.21
C LEU A 12 -9.49 7.30 -12.11
N GLN A 13 -9.10 8.53 -12.42
CA GLN A 13 -7.88 8.82 -13.16
C GLN A 13 -6.62 8.38 -12.39
N TYR A 14 -6.61 8.54 -11.06
CA TYR A 14 -5.53 8.02 -10.22
C TYR A 14 -5.45 6.50 -10.33
N LEU A 15 -6.56 5.78 -10.19
CA LEU A 15 -6.59 4.31 -10.27
C LEU A 15 -6.05 3.81 -11.62
N GLU A 16 -6.38 4.51 -12.71
CA GLU A 16 -5.89 4.16 -14.04
C GLU A 16 -4.38 4.41 -14.17
N LEU A 17 -3.91 5.59 -13.76
CA LEU A 17 -2.49 5.97 -13.88
C LEU A 17 -1.59 5.18 -12.93
N SER A 18 -2.06 4.89 -11.72
CA SER A 18 -1.28 4.16 -10.71
C SER A 18 -1.02 2.74 -11.18
N GLN A 19 -2.05 2.08 -11.73
CA GLN A 19 -1.91 0.76 -12.32
C GLN A 19 -0.96 0.73 -13.52
N LYS A 20 -0.91 1.79 -14.34
CA LYS A 20 0.00 1.87 -15.50
C LYS A 20 1.46 2.14 -15.13
N THR A 21 1.74 2.47 -13.88
CA THR A 21 3.09 2.81 -13.44
C THR A 21 4.01 1.58 -13.43
N LYS A 22 5.24 1.72 -13.95
CA LYS A 22 6.23 0.62 -14.00
C LYS A 22 6.48 -0.04 -12.65
N MET A 23 6.56 0.74 -11.56
CA MET A 23 6.74 0.19 -10.22
C MET A 23 5.53 -0.63 -9.74
N TYR A 24 4.30 -0.17 -10.00
CA TYR A 24 3.10 -0.94 -9.67
C TYR A 24 3.08 -2.25 -10.46
N GLN A 25 3.33 -2.19 -11.76
CA GLN A 25 3.36 -3.37 -12.63
C GLN A 25 4.40 -4.40 -12.17
N ALA A 26 5.59 -3.94 -11.79
CA ALA A 26 6.65 -4.83 -11.32
C ALA A 26 6.39 -5.45 -9.93
N MET A 27 5.64 -4.78 -9.05
CA MET A 27 5.51 -5.19 -7.64
C MET A 27 4.15 -5.79 -7.29
N PHE A 28 3.07 -5.34 -7.92
CA PHE A 28 1.70 -5.57 -7.45
C PHE A 28 0.70 -6.01 -8.52
N ALA A 29 1.01 -5.96 -9.82
CA ALA A 29 0.06 -6.35 -10.87
C ALA A 29 -0.51 -7.77 -10.66
N GLU A 30 0.34 -8.74 -10.34
CA GLU A 30 -0.10 -10.12 -10.07
C GLU A 30 -0.71 -10.31 -8.67
N ARG A 31 -0.45 -9.37 -7.75
CA ARG A 31 -0.83 -9.48 -6.32
C ARG A 31 -1.29 -8.13 -5.74
N PRO A 32 -2.39 -7.53 -6.21
CA PRO A 32 -2.81 -6.19 -5.77
C PRO A 32 -3.10 -6.12 -4.27
N ILE A 33 -3.53 -7.23 -3.67
CA ILE A 33 -3.79 -7.29 -2.23
C ILE A 33 -2.53 -7.07 -1.36
N CYS A 34 -1.34 -7.30 -1.90
CA CYS A 34 -0.08 -7.01 -1.21
C CYS A 34 0.17 -5.49 -1.11
N GLU A 35 -0.26 -4.70 -2.09
CA GLU A 35 -0.19 -3.24 -2.04
C GLU A 35 -1.02 -2.70 -0.87
N LYS A 36 -2.26 -3.21 -0.70
CA LYS A 36 -3.12 -2.87 0.43
C LYS A 36 -2.46 -3.22 1.77
N LEU A 37 -1.85 -4.41 1.86
CA LEU A 37 -1.11 -4.82 3.07
C LEU A 37 0.06 -3.87 3.37
N LEU A 38 0.83 -3.49 2.35
CA LEU A 38 1.91 -2.52 2.51
C LEU A 38 1.38 -1.17 3.02
N GLY A 39 0.26 -0.69 2.48
CA GLY A 39 -0.40 0.54 2.92
C GLY A 39 -0.80 0.51 4.40
N MET A 40 -1.45 -0.58 4.84
CA MET A 40 -1.83 -0.72 6.26
C MET A 40 -0.62 -0.75 7.20
N ILE A 41 0.44 -1.49 6.84
CA ILE A 41 1.68 -1.51 7.63
C ILE A 41 2.29 -0.11 7.71
N ALA A 42 2.29 0.64 6.61
CA ALA A 42 2.84 1.99 6.57
C ALA A 42 2.04 2.98 7.42
N LEU A 43 0.71 2.94 7.34
CA LEU A 43 -0.18 3.81 8.12
C LEU A 43 0.02 3.62 9.64
N GLU A 44 -0.01 2.38 10.12
CA GLU A 44 0.19 2.10 11.55
C GLU A 44 1.62 2.39 12.02
N ASN A 45 2.62 2.14 11.17
CA ASN A 45 3.99 2.52 11.48
C ASN A 45 4.15 4.03 11.64
N GLU A 46 3.54 4.82 10.74
CA GLU A 46 3.57 6.29 10.80
C GLU A 46 2.81 6.82 12.03
N ALA A 47 1.74 6.15 12.43
CA ALA A 47 1.01 6.43 13.67
C ALA A 47 1.78 6.05 14.95
N GLY A 48 3.01 5.55 14.83
CA GLY A 48 3.86 5.12 15.95
C GLY A 48 3.49 3.75 16.54
N LYS A 49 2.54 3.05 15.93
CA LYS A 49 1.98 1.77 16.39
C LYS A 49 2.19 0.65 15.36
N PRO A 50 3.43 0.37 14.92
CA PRO A 50 3.65 -0.63 13.86
C PRO A 50 3.10 -1.98 14.29
N TYR A 51 2.48 -2.67 13.34
CA TYR A 51 2.01 -4.02 13.58
C TYR A 51 3.15 -4.97 13.91
N THR A 52 2.90 -5.87 14.84
CA THR A 52 3.67 -7.10 15.01
C THR A 52 3.27 -8.12 13.94
N VAL A 53 4.16 -9.09 13.70
CA VAL A 53 3.83 -10.24 12.85
C VAL A 53 2.56 -10.95 13.33
N SER A 54 2.44 -11.18 14.64
CA SER A 54 1.28 -11.87 15.22
C SER A 54 -0.03 -11.09 15.08
N GLU A 55 0.01 -9.76 15.12
CA GLU A 55 -1.19 -8.94 14.88
C GLU A 55 -1.65 -9.02 13.44
N ILE A 56 -0.73 -8.88 12.47
CA ILE A 56 -1.08 -9.03 11.04
C ILE A 56 -1.71 -10.40 10.78
N MET A 57 -1.16 -11.47 11.36
CA MET A 57 -1.66 -12.84 11.18
C MET A 57 -3.08 -13.06 11.73
N ARG A 58 -3.59 -12.18 12.59
CA ARG A 58 -4.96 -12.22 13.12
C ARG A 58 -5.95 -11.38 12.31
N LEU A 59 -5.52 -10.67 11.26
CA LEU A 59 -6.40 -9.87 10.43
C LEU A 59 -7.15 -10.75 9.43
N GLU A 60 -8.24 -11.40 9.87
CA GLU A 60 -9.01 -12.37 9.07
C GLU A 60 -9.55 -11.82 7.75
N HIS A 61 -9.82 -10.51 7.68
CA HIS A 61 -10.23 -9.84 6.44
C HIS A 61 -9.12 -9.80 5.36
N LEU A 62 -7.88 -10.12 5.75
CA LEU A 62 -6.74 -10.31 4.86
C LEU A 62 -6.54 -11.79 4.50
N GLY A 63 -7.43 -12.68 4.90
CA GLY A 63 -7.43 -14.10 4.53
C GLY A 63 -6.89 -15.00 5.63
N SER A 64 -6.70 -16.27 5.31
CA SER A 64 -6.20 -17.26 6.26
C SER A 64 -4.77 -16.96 6.73
N PRO A 65 -4.34 -17.47 7.90
CA PRO A 65 -2.97 -17.31 8.40
C PRO A 65 -1.89 -17.63 7.36
N CYS A 66 -2.03 -18.74 6.63
CA CYS A 66 -1.10 -19.13 5.57
C CYS A 66 -1.08 -18.11 4.41
N THR A 67 -2.24 -17.57 4.04
CA THR A 67 -2.35 -16.56 2.99
C THR A 67 -1.69 -15.24 3.40
N ILE A 68 -1.91 -14.80 4.64
CA ILE A 68 -1.31 -13.59 5.19
C ILE A 68 0.21 -13.73 5.25
N HIS A 69 0.70 -14.86 5.75
CA HIS A 69 2.13 -15.16 5.78
C HIS A 69 2.76 -15.05 4.38
N ARG A 70 2.13 -15.66 3.36
CA ARG A 70 2.62 -15.60 1.98
C ARG A 70 2.67 -14.18 1.43
N ARG A 71 1.70 -13.33 1.77
CA ARG A 71 1.67 -11.92 1.35
C ARG A 71 2.74 -11.10 2.04
N MET A 72 2.93 -11.30 3.35
CA MET A 72 4.03 -10.70 4.08
C MET A 72 5.38 -11.10 3.49
N GLU A 73 5.55 -12.39 3.16
CA GLU A 73 6.79 -12.88 2.57
C GLU A 73 7.04 -12.24 1.20
N THR A 74 6.00 -12.13 0.36
CA THR A 74 6.07 -11.40 -0.91
C THR A 74 6.58 -9.96 -0.71
N LEU A 75 6.03 -9.23 0.28
CA LEU A 75 6.47 -7.87 0.57
C LEU A 75 7.91 -7.82 1.11
N ARG A 76 8.32 -8.82 1.89
CA ARG A 76 9.67 -8.92 2.45
C ARG A 76 10.69 -9.22 1.35
N GLU A 77 10.40 -10.16 0.46
CA GLU A 77 11.24 -10.53 -0.68
C GLU A 77 11.39 -9.38 -1.69
N ALA A 78 10.32 -8.63 -1.94
CA ALA A 78 10.36 -7.38 -2.71
C ALA A 78 11.10 -6.23 -1.98
N GLY A 79 11.55 -6.48 -0.75
CA GLY A 79 12.26 -5.51 0.07
C GLY A 79 11.41 -4.30 0.47
N LEU A 80 10.08 -4.42 0.48
CA LEU A 80 9.13 -3.35 0.80
C LEU A 80 8.88 -3.23 2.30
N ILE A 81 8.99 -4.33 3.05
CA ILE A 81 8.90 -4.34 4.51
C ILE A 81 10.13 -5.00 5.14
N ALA A 82 10.43 -4.61 6.37
CA ALA A 82 11.44 -5.22 7.22
C ALA A 82 10.84 -5.65 8.56
N GLN A 83 11.46 -6.65 9.19
CA GLN A 83 11.15 -7.07 10.55
C GLN A 83 12.20 -6.49 11.50
N VAL A 84 11.76 -5.74 12.52
CA VAL A 84 12.65 -5.12 13.52
C VAL A 84 12.19 -5.49 14.93
N TYR A 85 13.13 -5.44 15.86
CA TYR A 85 12.87 -5.56 17.29
C TYR A 85 12.87 -4.17 17.93
N LYS A 86 11.94 -3.91 18.86
CA LYS A 86 11.84 -2.64 19.57
C LYS A 86 12.24 -2.80 21.04
N ASN A 87 12.80 -1.75 21.62
CA ASN A 87 13.02 -1.60 23.07
C ASN A 87 13.79 -2.77 23.74
N GLY A 88 14.71 -3.41 23.02
CA GLY A 88 15.47 -4.55 23.53
C GLY A 88 14.68 -5.86 23.64
N ASP A 89 13.37 -5.86 23.33
CA ASP A 89 12.57 -7.07 23.25
C ASP A 89 12.87 -7.83 21.96
N ARG A 90 13.63 -8.92 22.08
CA ARG A 90 13.96 -9.83 20.98
C ARG A 90 12.88 -10.89 20.70
N ARG A 91 11.76 -10.87 21.45
CA ARG A 91 10.67 -11.84 21.30
C ARG A 91 9.66 -11.37 20.26
N THR A 92 9.45 -10.06 20.15
CA THR A 92 8.42 -9.48 19.28
C THR A 92 9.01 -8.84 18.03
N LYS A 93 8.64 -9.37 16.86
CA LYS A 93 9.00 -8.78 15.57
C LYS A 93 7.93 -7.80 15.10
N TYR A 94 8.34 -6.57 14.86
CA TYR A 94 7.53 -5.49 14.30
C TYR A 94 7.80 -5.33 12.81
N LEU A 95 6.75 -5.00 12.06
CA LEU A 95 6.82 -4.77 10.62
C LEU A 95 6.93 -3.27 10.36
N VAL A 96 7.94 -2.88 9.58
CA VAL A 96 8.18 -1.49 9.21
C VAL A 96 8.38 -1.36 7.70
N PRO A 97 7.86 -0.30 7.04
CA PRO A 97 8.18 -0.01 5.66
C PRO A 97 9.68 0.26 5.48
N THR A 98 10.24 -0.17 4.36
CA THR A 98 11.63 0.13 4.01
C THR A 98 11.76 1.38 3.16
N ARG A 99 13.00 1.77 2.86
CA ARG A 99 13.30 2.79 1.84
C ARG A 99 12.70 2.47 0.46
N THR A 100 12.57 1.19 0.10
CA THR A 100 11.95 0.79 -1.17
C THR A 100 10.46 1.08 -1.17
N ALA A 101 9.76 0.80 -0.06
CA ALA A 101 8.37 1.20 0.10
C ALA A 101 8.21 2.73 0.06
N SER A 102 9.10 3.49 0.72
CA SER A 102 9.08 4.96 0.63
C SER A 102 9.24 5.47 -0.81
N ARG A 103 10.06 4.83 -1.65
CA ARG A 103 10.16 5.17 -3.08
C ARG A 103 8.85 4.87 -3.81
N TYR A 104 8.26 3.72 -3.56
CA TYR A 104 6.97 3.35 -4.13
C TYR A 104 5.89 4.38 -3.78
N PHE A 105 5.77 4.78 -2.51
CA PHE A 105 4.80 5.79 -2.07
C PHE A 105 5.04 7.15 -2.72
N LYS A 106 6.29 7.58 -2.91
CA LYS A 106 6.60 8.83 -3.64
C LYS A 106 6.12 8.80 -5.08
N VAL A 107 6.24 7.65 -5.75
CA VAL A 107 5.71 7.50 -7.11
C VAL A 107 4.19 7.57 -7.10
N MET A 108 3.52 6.93 -6.14
CA MET A 108 2.06 7.02 -6.02
C MET A 108 1.59 8.45 -5.69
N ASP A 109 2.31 9.19 -4.82
CA ASP A 109 2.03 10.62 -4.55
C ASP A 109 2.13 11.47 -5.83
N HIS A 110 3.14 11.24 -6.66
CA HIS A 110 3.26 11.92 -7.94
C HIS A 110 2.06 11.63 -8.86
N VAL A 111 1.63 10.36 -8.92
CA VAL A 111 0.48 9.96 -9.73
C VAL A 111 -0.82 10.60 -9.22
N ILE A 112 -1.02 10.71 -7.90
CA ILE A 112 -2.17 11.42 -7.32
C ILE A 112 -2.16 12.89 -7.74
N ARG A 113 -1.01 13.57 -7.68
CA ARG A 113 -0.92 14.98 -8.11
C ARG A 113 -1.22 15.14 -9.59
N GLN A 114 -0.72 14.23 -10.43
CA GLN A 114 -1.01 14.22 -11.86
C GLN A 114 -2.50 14.01 -12.14
N SER A 115 -3.16 13.09 -11.44
CA SER A 115 -4.57 12.80 -11.67
C SER A 115 -5.46 13.99 -11.33
N ILE A 116 -5.15 14.71 -10.24
CA ILE A 116 -5.82 15.95 -9.86
C ILE A 116 -5.64 17.02 -10.94
N ALA A 117 -4.42 17.21 -11.45
CA ALA A 117 -4.14 18.20 -12.49
C ALA A 117 -4.90 17.92 -13.81
N ILE A 118 -4.99 16.65 -14.23
CA ILE A 118 -5.73 16.26 -15.43
C ILE A 118 -7.22 16.56 -15.27
N SER A 119 -7.83 16.20 -14.14
CA SER A 119 -9.25 16.44 -13.93
C SER A 119 -9.62 17.92 -13.88
N HIS A 120 -8.75 18.79 -13.36
CA HIS A 120 -8.96 20.24 -13.42
C HIS A 120 -8.89 20.81 -14.85
N SER A 121 -8.15 20.17 -15.77
CA SER A 121 -8.04 20.61 -17.16
C SER A 121 -9.21 20.19 -18.06
N VAL A 122 -10.00 19.19 -17.64
CA VAL A 122 -11.15 18.67 -18.41
C VAL A 122 -12.47 19.39 -18.04
N SER A 123 -12.50 20.09 -16.90
CA SER A 123 -13.65 20.85 -16.42
C SER A 123 -13.57 22.36 -16.68
N ALA A 124 -12.57 22.81 -17.45
CA ALA A 124 -12.36 24.21 -17.87
C ALA A 124 -12.59 24.35 -19.37
#